data_AF-A0A109Q2D0-F1
#
_entry.id   AF-A0A109Q2D0-F1
#
_cell.length_a   1.000
_cell.length_b   1.000
_cell.length_c   1.000
_cell.angle_alpha   90.00
_cell.angle_beta   90.00
_cell.angle_gamma   90.00
#
_symmetry.space_group_name_H-M   'P 1'
#
loop_
_entity.id
_entity.type
_entity.pdbx_description
1 polymer ?
#
loop_
_entity_poly.entity_id
_entity_poly.type
_entity_poly.pdbx_seq_one_letter_code
_entity_poly.pdbx_strand_id
1 'polypeptide(L)'
;MADLTNAHVFRVTHSRLVADLNRYDDEVECIAPVADGTEIPLNRLLTKQERALRLDEFYFPVLKALNAFVAKVAQRLGFEPFVISMHSYARVQKNTSEPKREDVCVFGYPEFGTSPKLENFVHHLRANNPHFVIGNNRPFSARTPGLQTSDDDYRLACPVTFQNVIQRNNVFNHFCLEVCQDLLKTPTAQQHMAKQVSNALAATIGLGTRPARQTALT
;
A
#
# COMPACT_ATOMS: atom_id res chain seq x y z
N MET A 1 10.94 -9.16 -1.07
CA MET A 1 10.22 -8.86 -2.33
C MET A 1 11.07 -7.94 -3.20
N ALA A 2 11.47 -6.77 -2.72
CA ALA A 2 12.31 -5.84 -3.47
C ALA A 2 13.57 -6.47 -4.09
N ASP A 3 14.30 -7.31 -3.33
CA ASP A 3 15.48 -8.01 -3.86
C ASP A 3 15.13 -9.00 -4.99
N LEU A 4 13.98 -9.67 -4.89
CA LEU A 4 13.51 -10.65 -5.89
C LEU A 4 13.02 -9.99 -7.18
N THR A 5 12.50 -8.77 -7.08
CA THR A 5 11.94 -8.02 -8.22
C THR A 5 12.85 -6.90 -8.71
N ASN A 6 13.99 -6.68 -8.03
CA ASN A 6 14.87 -5.53 -8.20
C ASN A 6 14.08 -4.19 -8.13
N ALA A 7 13.07 -4.14 -7.26
CA ALA A 7 12.23 -2.97 -7.08
C ALA A 7 12.89 -1.92 -6.16
N HIS A 8 12.57 -0.66 -6.41
CA HIS A 8 12.93 0.44 -5.51
C HIS A 8 11.92 0.49 -4.35
N VAL A 9 12.40 0.73 -3.12
CA VAL A 9 11.56 0.80 -1.92
C VAL A 9 11.65 2.18 -1.29
N PHE A 10 10.50 2.76 -0.98
CA PHE A 10 10.36 3.91 -0.10
C PHE A 10 9.65 3.44 1.18
N ARG A 11 10.25 3.71 2.33
CA ARG A 11 9.70 3.30 3.63
C ARG A 11 9.75 4.45 4.61
N VAL A 12 8.64 4.65 5.31
CA VAL A 12 8.50 5.62 6.39
C VAL A 12 8.89 4.96 7.70
N THR A 13 9.62 5.69 8.53
CA THR A 13 10.24 5.16 9.75
C THR A 13 9.54 5.57 11.04
N HIS A 14 8.64 6.55 11.00
CA HIS A 14 7.78 6.90 12.12
C HIS A 14 6.48 6.09 12.09
N SER A 15 5.84 5.97 13.25
CA SER A 15 4.54 5.28 13.39
C SER A 15 3.43 6.06 12.71
N ARG A 16 2.47 5.36 12.09
CA ARG A 16 1.23 5.97 11.58
C ARG A 16 0.41 6.71 12.66
N LEU A 17 0.66 6.43 13.94
CA LEU A 17 0.02 7.17 15.05
C LEU A 17 0.59 8.58 15.24
N VAL A 18 1.78 8.87 14.69
CA VAL A 18 2.34 10.23 14.64
C VAL A 18 1.65 11.02 13.54
N ALA A 19 1.64 10.48 12.33
CA ALA A 19 0.89 10.98 11.18
C ALA A 19 0.61 9.79 10.24
N ASP A 20 -0.65 9.54 9.95
CA ASP A 20 -1.06 8.49 9.03
C ASP A 20 -1.05 9.03 7.61
N LEU A 21 0.00 8.70 6.88
CA LEU A 21 0.17 9.05 5.47
C LEU A 21 -0.91 8.41 4.58
N ASN A 22 -1.56 7.36 5.06
CA ASN A 22 -2.75 6.81 4.43
C ASN A 22 -4.04 7.57 4.80
N ARG A 23 -3.97 8.81 5.27
CA ARG A 23 -5.10 9.72 5.47
C ARG A 23 -4.81 11.11 4.88
N TYR A 24 -5.84 11.83 4.45
CA TYR A 24 -5.68 13.23 4.06
C TYR A 24 -5.31 14.07 5.29
N ASP A 25 -4.59 15.16 5.08
CA ASP A 25 -4.07 15.99 6.17
C ASP A 25 -5.15 16.74 6.95
N ASP A 26 -6.40 16.77 6.47
CA ASP A 26 -7.57 17.32 7.16
C ASP A 26 -8.44 16.24 7.84
N GLU A 27 -8.22 14.95 7.53
CA GLU A 27 -8.91 13.83 8.17
C GLU A 27 -8.47 13.70 9.64
N VAL A 28 -9.43 13.37 10.52
CA VAL A 28 -9.16 13.15 11.95
C VAL A 28 -8.25 11.93 12.14
N GLU A 29 -8.42 10.93 11.29
CA GLU A 29 -7.65 9.69 11.29
C GLU A 29 -6.18 9.90 10.94
N CYS A 30 -5.81 11.02 10.28
CA CYS A 30 -4.41 11.36 10.01
C CYS A 30 -3.61 11.50 11.31
N ILE A 31 -4.23 12.05 12.36
CA ILE A 31 -3.65 12.08 13.70
C ILE A 31 -4.72 11.55 14.66
N ALA A 32 -4.99 10.24 14.54
CA ALA A 32 -6.12 9.60 15.20
C ALA A 32 -6.05 9.70 16.74
N PRO A 33 -7.08 10.24 17.42
CA PRO A 33 -7.15 10.27 18.88
C PRO A 33 -7.45 8.89 19.50
N VAL A 34 -7.95 7.94 18.70
CA VAL A 34 -8.22 6.56 19.08
C VAL A 34 -7.78 5.65 17.93
N ALA A 35 -7.05 4.58 18.24
CA ALA A 35 -6.65 3.56 17.28
C ALA A 35 -6.99 2.16 17.83
N ASP A 36 -7.73 1.35 17.06
CA ASP A 36 -8.17 0.01 17.45
C ASP A 36 -8.80 -0.06 18.85
N GLY A 37 -9.66 0.91 19.17
CA GLY A 37 -10.33 1.03 20.47
C GLY A 37 -9.43 1.47 21.63
N THR A 38 -8.19 1.87 21.34
CA THR A 38 -7.24 2.36 22.34
C THR A 38 -7.07 3.87 22.19
N GLU A 39 -7.29 4.62 23.26
CA GLU A 39 -7.05 6.06 23.25
C GLU A 39 -5.57 6.37 23.03
N ILE A 40 -5.29 7.43 22.26
CA ILE A 40 -3.97 7.98 22.05
C ILE A 40 -3.96 9.38 22.68
N PRO A 41 -3.63 9.51 23.98
CA PRO A 41 -3.80 10.76 24.73
C PRO A 41 -3.08 11.95 24.09
N LEU A 42 -1.87 11.72 23.56
CA LEU A 42 -1.06 12.76 22.90
C LEU A 42 -1.60 13.21 21.54
N ASN A 43 -2.59 12.52 20.97
CA ASN A 43 -3.29 12.95 19.75
C ASN A 43 -4.59 13.68 20.10
N ARG A 44 -5.27 13.25 21.16
CA ARG A 44 -6.52 13.85 21.65
C ARG A 44 -6.35 15.29 22.17
N LEU A 45 -5.19 15.59 22.74
CA LEU A 45 -4.91 16.87 23.39
C LEU A 45 -4.31 17.93 22.45
N LEU A 46 -4.12 17.63 21.17
CA LEU A 46 -3.50 18.57 20.24
C LEU A 46 -4.41 19.75 19.95
N THR A 47 -3.87 20.95 20.15
CA THR A 47 -4.41 22.17 19.54
C THR A 47 -4.24 22.11 18.02
N LYS A 48 -4.98 22.97 17.31
CA LYS A 48 -4.82 23.12 15.85
C LYS A 48 -3.39 23.48 15.45
N GLN A 49 -2.72 24.32 16.26
CA GLN A 49 -1.35 24.74 16.01
C GLN A 49 -0.36 23.58 16.17
N GLU A 50 -0.48 22.79 17.25
CA GLU A 50 0.39 21.63 17.45
C GLU A 50 0.16 20.55 16.38
N ARG A 51 -1.10 20.37 15.95
CA ARG A 51 -1.44 19.50 14.82
C ARG A 51 -0.73 19.95 13.54
N ALA A 52 -0.79 21.24 13.21
CA ALA A 52 -0.12 21.79 12.04
C ALA A 52 1.40 21.59 12.10
N LEU A 53 2.04 21.93 13.23
CA LEU A 53 3.48 21.71 13.44
C LEU A 53 3.86 20.24 13.27
N ARG A 54 3.04 19.30 13.76
CA ARG A 54 3.28 17.87 13.57
C ARG A 54 3.20 17.45 12.10
N LEU A 55 2.26 17.99 11.33
CA LEU A 55 2.17 17.71 9.89
C LEU A 55 3.35 18.30 9.11
N ASP A 56 3.80 19.50 9.49
CA ASP A 56 4.98 20.15 8.92
C ASP A 56 6.27 19.34 9.17
N GLU A 57 6.33 18.61 10.28
CA GLU A 57 7.48 17.77 10.61
C GLU A 57 7.38 16.35 10.03
N PHE A 58 6.22 15.70 10.12
CA PHE A 58 6.08 14.26 9.86
C PHE A 58 5.28 13.91 8.60
N TYR A 59 4.44 14.80 8.08
CA TYR A 59 3.55 14.49 6.96
C TYR A 59 4.05 15.08 5.64
N PHE A 60 4.08 16.42 5.52
CA PHE A 60 4.42 17.09 4.27
C PHE A 60 5.84 16.79 3.76
N PRO A 61 6.88 16.72 4.62
CA PRO A 61 8.22 16.36 4.16
C PRO A 61 8.27 14.97 3.55
N VAL A 62 7.49 14.02 4.08
CA VAL A 62 7.44 12.65 3.56
C VAL A 62 6.73 12.60 2.21
N LEU A 63 5.62 13.31 2.03
CA LEU A 63 4.96 13.41 0.73
C LEU A 63 5.90 13.99 -0.33
N LYS A 64 6.64 15.04 0.01
CA LYS A 64 7.66 15.63 -0.88
C LYS A 64 8.77 14.63 -1.22
N ALA A 65 9.29 13.91 -0.21
CA ALA A 65 10.35 12.92 -0.39
C ALA A 65 9.89 11.74 -1.26
N LEU A 66 8.67 11.24 -1.07
CA LEU A 66 8.13 10.18 -1.90
C LEU A 66 7.92 10.66 -3.34
N ASN A 67 7.40 11.87 -3.55
CA ASN A 67 7.24 12.42 -4.88
C ASN A 67 8.57 12.53 -5.64
N ALA A 68 9.61 13.02 -4.97
CA ALA A 68 10.96 13.06 -5.50
C ALA A 68 11.51 11.65 -5.78
N PHE A 69 11.23 10.69 -4.89
CA PHE A 69 11.63 9.29 -5.07
C PHE A 69 11.00 8.67 -6.32
N VAL A 70 9.68 8.76 -6.48
CA VAL A 70 8.98 8.21 -7.65
C VAL A 70 9.45 8.92 -8.93
N ALA A 71 9.65 10.24 -8.89
CA ALA A 71 10.19 11.00 -10.03
C ALA A 71 11.59 10.53 -10.43
N LYS A 72 12.47 10.27 -9.48
CA LYS A 72 13.81 9.75 -9.74
C LYS A 72 13.77 8.35 -10.36
N VAL A 73 12.85 7.49 -9.89
CA VAL A 73 12.63 6.16 -10.48
C VAL A 73 12.12 6.28 -11.91
N ALA A 74 11.10 7.12 -12.15
CA ALA A 74 10.54 7.36 -13.49
C ALA A 74 11.62 7.86 -14.47
N GLN A 75 12.43 8.83 -14.06
CA GLN A 75 13.54 9.35 -14.86
C GLN A 75 14.54 8.25 -15.22
N ARG A 76 14.87 7.36 -14.28
CA ARG A 76 15.79 6.24 -14.52
C ARG A 76 15.21 5.17 -15.45
N LEU A 77 13.90 4.95 -15.41
CA LEU A 77 13.21 3.98 -16.25
C LEU A 77 12.90 4.52 -17.65
N GLY A 78 12.75 5.83 -17.79
CA GLY A 78 12.28 6.48 -19.02
C GLY A 78 10.76 6.41 -19.21
N PHE A 79 10.02 5.91 -18.22
CA PHE A 79 8.56 5.81 -18.20
C PHE A 79 8.05 5.81 -16.75
N GLU A 80 6.75 6.04 -16.55
CA GLU A 80 6.13 6.04 -15.22
C GLU A 80 6.17 4.65 -14.58
N PRO A 81 6.69 4.51 -13.34
CA PRO A 81 6.84 3.21 -12.70
C PRO A 81 5.48 2.60 -12.34
N PHE A 82 5.46 1.28 -12.23
CA PHE A 82 4.39 0.56 -11.55
C PHE A 82 4.58 0.69 -10.04
N VAL A 83 3.58 1.21 -9.32
CA VAL A 83 3.67 1.50 -7.89
C VAL A 83 2.85 0.48 -7.10
N ILE A 84 3.44 -0.09 -6.05
CA ILE A 84 2.72 -0.99 -5.14
C ILE A 84 2.78 -0.42 -3.74
N SER A 85 1.61 -0.12 -3.17
CA SER A 85 1.49 0.24 -1.76
C SER A 85 1.35 -1.05 -0.94
N MET A 86 2.32 -1.33 -0.07
CA MET A 86 2.36 -2.58 0.68
C MET A 86 1.99 -2.37 2.15
N HIS A 87 1.13 -3.24 2.64
CA HIS A 87 0.60 -3.18 3.99
C HIS A 87 0.30 -4.58 4.54
N SER A 88 -0.11 -4.63 5.80
CA SER A 88 -0.57 -5.85 6.44
C SER A 88 -1.67 -5.51 7.44
N TYR A 89 -2.54 -6.49 7.72
CA TYR A 89 -3.64 -6.33 8.65
C TYR A 89 -3.75 -7.50 9.63
N ALA A 90 -4.26 -7.20 10.82
CA ALA A 90 -4.66 -8.21 11.78
C ALA A 90 -5.94 -8.91 11.32
N ARG A 91 -5.99 -10.24 11.39
CA ARG A 91 -7.19 -11.01 11.01
C ARG A 91 -8.41 -10.63 11.84
N VAL A 92 -8.20 -10.42 13.13
CA VAL A 92 -9.21 -9.99 14.10
C VAL A 92 -8.81 -8.62 14.61
N GLN A 93 -9.71 -7.65 14.51
CA GLN A 93 -9.54 -6.34 15.16
C GLN A 93 -10.22 -6.38 16.53
N LYS A 94 -9.67 -5.65 17.51
CA LYS A 94 -10.07 -5.69 18.92
C LYS A 94 -11.58 -5.49 19.16
N ASN A 95 -12.26 -4.78 18.24
CA ASN A 95 -13.67 -4.41 18.35
C ASN A 95 -14.57 -5.02 17.26
N THR A 96 -14.08 -6.00 16.48
CA THR A 96 -14.88 -6.69 15.47
C THR A 96 -15.03 -8.16 15.86
N SER A 97 -16.26 -8.66 15.96
CA SER A 97 -16.55 -10.04 16.36
C SER A 97 -16.10 -11.08 15.33
N GLU A 98 -16.02 -10.70 14.05
CA GLU A 98 -15.78 -11.63 12.95
C GLU A 98 -14.37 -11.48 12.34
N PRO A 99 -13.58 -12.56 12.31
CA PRO A 99 -12.31 -12.60 11.59
C PRO A 99 -12.48 -12.29 10.10
N LYS A 100 -11.59 -11.46 9.54
CA LYS A 100 -11.51 -11.26 8.09
C LYS A 100 -11.20 -12.61 7.42
N ARG A 101 -11.97 -12.92 6.36
CA ARG A 101 -11.86 -14.20 5.65
C ARG A 101 -10.64 -14.24 4.75
N GLU A 102 -10.36 -13.14 4.08
CA GLU A 102 -9.24 -13.03 3.17
C GLU A 102 -7.90 -13.16 3.89
N ASP A 103 -6.97 -13.81 3.21
CA ASP A 103 -5.56 -13.95 3.55
C ASP A 103 -4.71 -12.84 2.92
N VAL A 104 -5.11 -12.43 1.72
CA VAL A 104 -4.48 -11.36 0.95
C VAL A 104 -5.60 -10.55 0.30
N CYS A 105 -5.46 -9.23 0.31
CA CYS A 105 -6.34 -8.32 -0.40
C CYS A 105 -5.52 -7.46 -1.37
N VAL A 106 -5.99 -7.39 -2.60
CA VAL A 106 -5.43 -6.53 -3.65
C VAL A 106 -6.51 -5.57 -4.09
N PHE A 107 -6.19 -4.29 -4.21
CA PHE A 107 -7.18 -3.29 -4.61
C PHE A 107 -6.54 -2.10 -5.32
N GLY A 108 -7.33 -1.46 -6.18
CA GLY A 108 -6.98 -0.22 -6.88
C GLY A 108 -8.04 0.84 -6.62
N TYR A 109 -8.09 1.88 -7.45
CA TYR A 109 -9.13 2.91 -7.39
C TYR A 109 -10.27 2.57 -8.35
N PRO A 110 -11.36 1.93 -7.89
CA PRO A 110 -12.42 1.43 -8.77
C PRO A 110 -13.11 2.55 -9.58
N GLU A 111 -13.11 3.79 -9.09
CA GLU A 111 -13.69 4.95 -9.75
C GLU A 111 -12.98 5.34 -11.06
N PHE A 112 -11.74 4.86 -11.29
CA PHE A 112 -11.02 5.05 -12.57
C PHE A 112 -11.22 3.87 -13.52
N GLY A 113 -11.97 2.84 -13.14
CA GLY A 113 -12.21 1.65 -13.94
C GLY A 113 -11.30 0.48 -13.60
N THR A 114 -11.28 -0.53 -14.47
CA THR A 114 -10.54 -1.78 -14.25
C THR A 114 -9.07 -1.64 -14.67
N SER A 115 -8.15 -2.18 -13.86
CA SER A 115 -6.73 -2.28 -14.20
C SER A 115 -6.40 -3.70 -14.67
N PRO A 116 -6.06 -3.93 -15.96
CA PRO A 116 -5.66 -5.24 -16.44
C PRO A 116 -4.46 -5.83 -15.69
N LYS A 117 -3.54 -4.97 -15.23
CA LYS A 117 -2.38 -5.39 -14.42
C LYS A 117 -2.82 -5.90 -13.05
N LEU A 118 -3.76 -5.23 -12.39
CA LEU A 118 -4.31 -5.70 -11.13
C LEU A 118 -5.02 -7.04 -11.31
N GLU A 119 -5.90 -7.16 -12.31
CA GLU A 119 -6.65 -8.40 -12.57
C GLU A 119 -5.73 -9.57 -12.91
N ASN A 120 -4.71 -9.36 -13.75
CA ASN A 120 -3.70 -10.37 -14.06
C ASN A 120 -2.89 -10.78 -12.82
N PHE A 121 -2.51 -9.81 -11.97
CA PHE A 121 -1.82 -10.10 -10.71
C PHE A 121 -2.67 -10.97 -9.78
N VAL A 122 -3.93 -10.60 -9.58
CA VAL A 122 -4.87 -11.38 -8.75
C VAL A 122 -5.09 -12.77 -9.34
N HIS A 123 -5.24 -12.88 -10.66
CA HIS A 123 -5.38 -14.16 -11.36
C HIS A 123 -4.18 -15.08 -11.10
N HIS A 124 -2.96 -14.60 -11.34
CA HIS A 124 -1.74 -15.40 -11.13
C HIS A 124 -1.48 -15.72 -9.67
N LEU A 125 -1.79 -14.79 -8.75
CA LEU A 125 -1.64 -15.03 -7.33
C LEU A 125 -2.59 -16.14 -6.87
N ARG A 126 -3.85 -16.14 -7.32
CA ARG A 126 -4.84 -17.20 -7.04
C ARG A 126 -4.45 -18.54 -7.64
N ALA A 127 -4.06 -18.55 -8.92
CA ALA A 127 -3.70 -19.79 -9.62
C ALA A 127 -2.53 -20.53 -8.93
N ASN A 128 -1.55 -19.79 -8.44
CA ASN A 128 -0.38 -20.36 -7.77
C ASN A 128 -0.59 -20.65 -6.27
N ASN A 129 -1.65 -20.12 -5.67
CA ASN A 129 -1.92 -20.22 -4.24
C ASN A 129 -3.39 -20.60 -3.97
N PRO A 130 -3.85 -21.79 -4.37
CA PRO A 130 -5.25 -22.19 -4.24
C PRO A 130 -5.74 -22.33 -2.79
N HIS A 131 -4.82 -22.34 -1.83
CA HIS A 131 -5.09 -22.41 -0.40
C HIS A 131 -5.29 -21.02 0.25
N PHE A 132 -4.97 -19.93 -0.45
CA PHE A 132 -5.22 -18.58 0.05
C PHE A 132 -6.57 -18.06 -0.41
N VAL A 133 -7.30 -17.44 0.52
CA VAL A 133 -8.49 -16.64 0.20
C VAL A 133 -8.02 -15.26 -0.23
N ILE A 134 -7.91 -15.03 -1.54
CA ILE A 134 -7.43 -13.76 -2.11
C ILE A 134 -8.62 -12.88 -2.52
N GLY A 135 -8.77 -11.76 -1.82
CA GLY A 135 -9.76 -10.72 -2.14
C GLY A 135 -9.28 -9.74 -3.20
N ASN A 136 -10.23 -9.29 -4.03
CA ASN A 136 -10.06 -8.14 -4.94
C ASN A 136 -11.04 -7.06 -4.46
N ASN A 137 -10.54 -5.91 -4.01
CA ASN A 137 -11.34 -4.84 -3.37
C ASN A 137 -12.16 -5.31 -2.15
N ARG A 138 -11.69 -6.34 -1.43
CA ARG A 138 -12.25 -6.80 -0.16
C ARG A 138 -11.20 -7.52 0.68
N PRO A 139 -11.18 -7.37 2.02
CA PRO A 139 -12.12 -6.57 2.82
C PRO A 139 -11.85 -5.06 2.75
N PHE A 140 -10.84 -4.63 2.00
CA PHE A 140 -10.46 -3.23 1.86
C PHE A 140 -10.60 -2.76 0.41
N SER A 141 -10.88 -1.46 0.24
CA SER A 141 -10.89 -0.78 -1.05
C SER A 141 -10.13 0.56 -0.97
N ALA A 142 -9.74 1.12 -2.12
CA ALA A 142 -9.22 2.49 -2.20
C ALA A 142 -10.26 3.53 -2.65
N ARG A 143 -11.55 3.18 -2.66
CA ARG A 143 -12.63 4.07 -3.12
C ARG A 143 -12.57 5.43 -2.43
N THR A 144 -12.56 6.52 -3.20
CA THR A 144 -12.49 7.89 -2.66
C THR A 144 -13.70 8.25 -1.78
N PRO A 145 -13.53 8.93 -0.63
CA PRO A 145 -14.65 9.31 0.24
C PRO A 145 -15.60 10.24 -0.51
N GLY A 146 -16.90 10.10 -0.25
CA GLY A 146 -17.93 10.91 -0.90
C GLY A 146 -18.32 10.44 -2.31
N LEU A 147 -17.60 9.47 -2.91
CA LEU A 147 -18.02 8.80 -4.14
C LEU A 147 -18.70 7.46 -3.81
N GLN A 148 -19.99 7.50 -3.45
CA GLN A 148 -20.86 6.33 -3.22
C GLN A 148 -20.15 5.14 -2.55
N THR A 149 -19.76 5.30 -1.28
CA THR A 149 -19.28 4.21 -0.41
C THR A 149 -20.49 3.58 0.28
N SER A 150 -20.66 2.26 0.19
CA SER A 150 -21.61 1.55 1.08
C SER A 150 -21.09 1.62 2.53
N ASP A 151 -21.99 1.56 3.51
CA ASP A 151 -21.61 1.61 4.94
C ASP A 151 -20.61 0.50 5.35
N ASP A 152 -20.59 -0.62 4.62
CA ASP A 152 -19.67 -1.75 4.85
C ASP A 152 -18.30 -1.60 4.16
N ASP A 153 -18.03 -0.49 3.47
CA ASP A 153 -16.73 -0.23 2.82
C ASP A 153 -15.70 0.21 3.87
N TYR A 154 -14.92 -0.77 4.38
CA TYR A 154 -13.75 -0.50 5.22
C TYR A 154 -12.63 0.07 4.34
N ARG A 155 -12.80 1.33 3.94
CA ARG A 155 -11.77 2.11 3.26
C ARG A 155 -10.51 2.11 4.11
N LEU A 156 -9.40 1.66 3.54
CA LEU A 156 -8.09 1.85 4.17
C LEU A 156 -7.46 3.21 3.87
N ALA A 157 -8.06 3.99 2.96
CA ALA A 157 -7.64 5.27 2.41
C ALA A 157 -6.18 5.23 1.93
N CYS A 158 -5.92 5.53 0.65
CA CYS A 158 -4.53 5.54 0.15
C CYS A 158 -4.07 6.91 -0.37
N PRO A 159 -4.21 8.01 0.39
CA PRO A 159 -4.01 9.38 -0.08
C PRO A 159 -2.59 9.71 -0.52
N VAL A 160 -1.52 9.13 0.05
CA VAL A 160 -0.17 9.34 -0.50
C VAL A 160 -0.05 8.79 -1.92
N THR A 161 -0.39 7.51 -2.09
CA THR A 161 -0.17 6.86 -3.38
C THR A 161 -1.19 7.35 -4.39
N PHE A 162 -2.42 7.61 -3.94
CA PHE A 162 -3.49 8.19 -4.75
C PHE A 162 -3.07 9.51 -5.38
N GLN A 163 -2.66 10.48 -4.56
CA GLN A 163 -2.27 11.81 -5.05
C GLN A 163 -1.14 11.69 -6.07
N ASN A 164 -0.13 10.90 -5.77
CA ASN A 164 1.02 10.73 -6.66
C ASN A 164 0.64 10.02 -7.96
N VAL A 165 -0.25 9.03 -7.90
CA VAL A 165 -0.74 8.30 -9.08
C VAL A 165 -1.59 9.21 -9.97
N ILE A 166 -2.46 10.03 -9.39
CA ILE A 166 -3.33 10.97 -10.10
C ILE A 166 -2.53 12.11 -10.73
N GLN A 167 -1.66 12.77 -9.96
CA GLN A 167 -0.83 13.88 -10.44
C GLN A 167 0.09 13.50 -11.61
N ARG A 168 0.39 12.20 -11.75
CA ARG A 168 1.25 11.64 -12.79
C ARG A 168 0.45 11.01 -13.94
N ASN A 169 -0.88 11.12 -13.92
CA ASN A 169 -1.79 10.47 -14.88
C ASN A 169 -1.53 8.95 -15.00
N ASN A 170 -1.22 8.29 -13.88
CA ASN A 170 -0.72 6.92 -13.82
C ASN A 170 -1.71 5.94 -13.17
N VAL A 171 -3.01 6.24 -13.24
CA VAL A 171 -4.11 5.60 -12.47
C VAL A 171 -4.19 4.08 -12.56
N PHE A 172 -3.73 3.48 -13.66
CA PHE A 172 -3.80 2.02 -13.87
C PHE A 172 -2.49 1.28 -13.54
N ASN A 173 -1.40 2.00 -13.26
CA ASN A 173 -0.10 1.41 -12.93
C ASN A 173 0.14 1.41 -11.42
N HIS A 174 -0.91 1.10 -10.66
CA HIS A 174 -0.85 1.00 -9.21
C HIS A 174 -1.80 -0.08 -8.69
N PHE A 175 -1.42 -0.70 -7.58
CA PHE A 175 -2.37 -1.30 -6.64
C PHE A 175 -1.84 -1.24 -5.21
N CYS A 176 -2.73 -1.44 -4.26
CA CYS A 176 -2.42 -1.75 -2.88
C CYS A 176 -2.43 -3.27 -2.67
N LEU A 177 -1.49 -3.75 -1.85
CA LEU A 177 -1.38 -5.14 -1.43
C LEU A 177 -1.40 -5.20 0.10
N GLU A 178 -2.41 -5.87 0.62
CA GLU A 178 -2.63 -6.13 2.03
C GLU A 178 -2.43 -7.62 2.29
N VAL A 179 -1.55 -7.95 3.23
CA VAL A 179 -1.32 -9.35 3.63
C VAL A 179 -1.74 -9.55 5.07
N CYS A 180 -2.52 -10.59 5.33
CA CYS A 180 -2.88 -10.96 6.69
C CYS A 180 -1.62 -11.29 7.50
N GLN A 181 -1.49 -10.69 8.68
CA GLN A 181 -0.32 -10.85 9.55
C GLN A 181 -0.09 -12.30 10.01
N ASP A 182 -1.12 -13.16 9.97
CA ASP A 182 -0.98 -14.59 10.22
C ASP A 182 0.03 -15.26 9.30
N LEU A 183 0.18 -14.74 8.07
CA LEU A 183 1.11 -15.25 7.06
C LEU A 183 2.51 -14.65 7.16
N LEU A 184 2.75 -13.74 8.11
CA LEU A 184 3.98 -12.95 8.22
C LEU A 184 4.68 -13.11 9.57
N LYS A 185 4.26 -14.08 10.40
CA LYS A 185 4.74 -14.27 11.79
C LYS A 185 6.23 -14.57 11.93
N THR A 186 6.86 -15.13 10.89
CA THR A 186 8.28 -15.51 10.92
C THR A 186 9.02 -15.00 9.68
N PRO A 187 10.35 -14.82 9.74
CA PRO A 187 11.15 -14.46 8.56
C PRO A 187 10.94 -15.43 7.39
N THR A 188 10.85 -16.74 7.66
CA THR A 188 10.58 -17.76 6.63
C THR A 188 9.21 -17.56 6.00
N ALA A 189 8.18 -17.27 6.79
CA ALA A 189 6.83 -17.00 6.27
C ALA A 189 6.80 -15.71 5.42
N GLN A 190 7.50 -14.66 5.86
CA GLN A 190 7.66 -13.42 5.09
C GLN A 190 8.39 -13.66 3.76
N GLN A 191 9.46 -14.46 3.76
CA GLN A 191 10.17 -14.85 2.53
C GLN A 191 9.29 -15.68 1.59
N HIS A 192 8.51 -16.61 2.14
CA HIS A 192 7.55 -17.40 1.37
C HIS A 192 6.52 -16.49 0.69
N MET A 193 5.86 -15.61 1.45
CA MET A 193 4.90 -14.64 0.91
C MET A 193 5.55 -13.72 -0.13
N ALA A 194 6.76 -13.23 0.13
CA ALA A 194 7.52 -12.42 -0.83
C ALA A 194 7.75 -13.16 -2.15
N LYS A 195 8.03 -14.47 -2.12
CA LYS A 195 8.18 -15.30 -3.32
C LYS A 195 6.86 -15.44 -4.08
N GLN A 196 5.75 -15.69 -3.38
CA GLN A 196 4.42 -15.80 -4.02
C GLN A 196 4.03 -14.51 -4.74
N VAL A 197 4.19 -13.37 -4.06
CA VAL A 197 3.93 -12.04 -4.65
C VAL A 197 4.87 -11.77 -5.83
N SER A 198 6.16 -12.07 -5.70
CA SER A 198 7.13 -11.81 -6.79
C SER A 198 6.85 -12.65 -8.03
N ASN A 199 6.44 -13.90 -7.87
CA ASN A 199 6.07 -14.78 -8.98
C ASN A 199 4.83 -14.24 -9.73
N ALA A 200 3.80 -13.81 -9.00
CA ALA A 200 2.61 -13.21 -9.59
C ALA A 200 2.94 -11.88 -10.30
N LEU A 201 3.82 -11.05 -9.73
CA LEU A 201 4.31 -9.84 -10.39
C LEU A 201 5.04 -10.15 -11.70
N ALA A 202 5.96 -11.13 -11.70
CA ALA A 202 6.71 -11.47 -12.89
C ALA A 202 5.80 -11.87 -14.07
N ALA A 203 4.75 -12.64 -13.79
CA ALA A 203 3.74 -13.02 -14.77
C ALA A 203 2.86 -11.85 -15.25
N THR A 204 2.66 -10.83 -14.41
CA THR A 204 1.76 -9.70 -14.68
C THR A 204 2.40 -8.59 -15.49
N ILE A 205 3.54 -8.10 -15.01
CA ILE A 205 4.21 -6.91 -15.56
C ILE A 205 5.31 -7.27 -16.54
N GLY A 206 5.48 -8.57 -16.85
CA GLY A 206 6.53 -9.05 -17.73
C GLY A 206 7.89 -8.61 -17.22
N LEU A 207 8.23 -8.95 -15.97
CA LEU A 207 9.59 -8.74 -15.45
C LEU A 207 10.55 -9.61 -16.26
N GLY A 208 10.95 -9.12 -17.43
CA GLY A 208 12.02 -9.68 -18.22
C GLY A 208 13.27 -9.65 -17.37
N THR A 209 13.94 -10.79 -17.27
CA THR A 209 15.32 -10.87 -16.81
C THR A 209 16.13 -9.84 -17.61
N ARG A 210 16.52 -8.71 -16.99
CA ARG A 210 17.57 -7.89 -17.58
C ARG A 210 18.83 -8.77 -17.67
N PRO A 211 19.58 -8.74 -18.79
CA PRO A 211 20.82 -9.50 -18.88
C PRO A 211 21.72 -9.13 -17.70
N ALA A 212 22.39 -10.14 -17.15
CA ALA A 212 23.34 -9.97 -16.05
C ALA A 212 24.26 -8.79 -16.34
N ARG A 213 24.53 -7.97 -15.31
CA ARG A 213 25.55 -6.92 -15.39
C ARG A 213 26.79 -7.52 -16.05
N GLN A 214 27.15 -7.04 -17.23
CA GLN A 214 28.52 -7.20 -17.71
C GLN A 214 29.40 -6.52 -16.66
N THR A 215 30.10 -7.33 -15.89
CA THR A 215 31.27 -6.88 -15.14
C THR A 215 32.23 -6.31 -16.17
N ALA A 216 32.35 -4.98 -16.20
CA ALA A 216 33.46 -4.33 -16.86
C ALA A 216 34.73 -4.81 -16.15
N LEU A 217 35.43 -5.73 -16.80
CA LEU A 217 36.82 -6.05 -16.50
C LEU A 217 37.62 -4.80 -16.86
N THR A 218 38.16 -4.15 -15.83
CA THR A 218 39.43 -3.40 -15.93
C THR A 218 40.57 -4.34 -15.64
#